data_AF-A0ABD0NWD1-F1
#
_entry.id   AF-A0ABD0NWD1-F1
#
_cell.length_a   1.000
_cell.length_b   1.000
_cell.length_c   1.000
_cell.angle_alpha   90.00
_cell.angle_beta   90.00
_cell.angle_gamma   90.00
#
_symmetry.space_group_name_H-M   'P 1'
#
loop_
_entity.id
_entity.type
_entity.pdbx_description
1 polymer ?
#
loop_
_entity_poly.entity_id
_entity_poly.type
_entity_poly.pdbx_seq_one_letter_code
_entity_poly.pdbx_strand_id
1 'polypeptide(L)' 'VFSGQFLSDKKIGTYVEVDMYGLPTDTIRKEFRTRMVMNNGLNPYYNEEPFVFRK' A
#
# COMPACT_ATOMS: atom_id res chain seq x y z
N VAL A 1 -3.63 -3.36 -4.11
CA VAL A 1 -2.99 -4.22 -3.08
C VAL A 1 -4.09 -5.02 -2.39
N PHE A 2 -3.97 -6.35 -2.27
CA PHE A 2 -5.06 -7.18 -1.71
C PHE A 2 -4.98 -7.32 -0.19
N SER A 3 -3.91 -7.91 0.35
CA SER A 3 -3.73 -8.17 1.78
C SER A 3 -2.26 -8.19 2.19
N GLY A 4 -1.99 -8.02 3.49
CA GLY A 4 -0.71 -8.34 4.12
C GLY A 4 -0.83 -9.51 5.10
N GLN A 5 0.30 -10.10 5.48
CA GLN A 5 0.37 -11.20 6.46
C GLN A 5 1.57 -10.98 7.39
N PHE A 6 1.38 -11.23 8.69
CA PHE A 6 2.39 -11.15 9.75
C PHE A 6 3.23 -9.86 9.71
N LEU A 7 2.58 -8.69 9.64
CA LEU A 7 3.28 -7.40 9.53
C LEU A 7 3.82 -6.90 10.86
N SER A 8 3.20 -7.27 11.98
CA SER A 8 3.68 -6.95 13.32
C SER A 8 3.07 -7.89 14.37
N ASP A 9 3.83 -8.17 15.43
CA ASP A 9 3.33 -8.88 16.62
C ASP A 9 2.33 -8.05 17.43
N LYS A 10 2.34 -6.72 17.26
CA LYS A 10 1.43 -5.80 17.93
C LYS A 10 0.27 -5.43 17.02
N LYS A 11 -0.89 -5.15 17.63
CA LYS A 11 -2.03 -4.59 16.91
C LYS A 11 -1.73 -3.14 16.54
N ILE A 12 -1.32 -2.92 15.29
CA ILE A 12 -1.00 -1.61 14.74
C ILE A 12 -1.90 -1.28 13.55
N GLY A 13 -1.98 0.00 13.21
CA GLY A 13 -2.55 0.46 11.96
C GLY A 13 -1.54 0.28 10.83
N THR A 14 -1.95 -0.33 9.72
CA THR A 14 -1.08 -0.58 8.56
C THR A 14 -1.65 0.05 7.31
N TYR A 15 -0.78 0.53 6.43
CA TYR A 15 -1.11 1.04 5.11
C TYR A 15 0.06 0.75 4.17
N VAL A 16 -0.21 0.67 2.87
CA VAL A 16 0.80 0.40 1.85
C VAL A 16 0.88 1.59 0.90
N GLU A 17 2.09 2.07 0.65
CA GLU A 17 2.39 3.06 -0.38
C GLU A 17 3.11 2.37 -1.54
N VAL A 18 2.77 2.73 -2.77
CA VAL A 18 3.38 2.19 -3.98
C VAL A 18 3.94 3.35 -4.80
N ASP A 19 5.26 3.41 -4.87
CA ASP A 19 5.99 4.37 -5.69
C ASP A 19 6.58 3.67 -6.93
N MET A 20 6.65 4.39 -8.05
CA MET A 20 7.35 3.97 -9.27
C MET A 20 8.58 4.85 -9.47
N TYR A 21 9.73 4.20 -9.64
CA TYR A 21 11.01 4.87 -9.91
C TYR A 21 11.48 4.49 -11.31
N GLY A 22 11.85 5.48 -12.12
CA GLY A 22 12.25 5.27 -13.51
C GLY A 22 12.87 6.54 -14.11
N LEU A 23 12.61 6.78 -15.40
CA LEU A 23 12.92 8.06 -16.01
C LEU A 23 12.13 9.19 -15.32
N PRO A 24 12.55 10.46 -15.45
CA PRO A 24 11.83 11.58 -14.85
C PRO A 24 10.35 11.64 -15.28
N THR A 25 10.01 11.13 -16.47
CA THR A 25 8.63 11.02 -16.97
C THR A 25 7.84 9.88 -16.35
N ASP A 26 8.51 8.83 -15.90
CA ASP A 26 7.89 7.59 -15.39
C ASP A 26 7.89 7.55 -13.85
N THR A 27 8.53 8.53 -13.21
CA THR A 27 8.67 8.57 -11.75
C THR A 27 7.39 9.12 -11.12
N ILE A 28 6.64 8.23 -10.45
CA ILE A 28 5.43 8.56 -9.70
C ILE A 28 5.71 8.30 -8.22
N ARG A 29 5.59 9.34 -7.40
CA ARG A 29 5.87 9.27 -5.95
C ARG A 29 4.68 9.82 -5.17
N LYS A 30 4.33 9.15 -4.07
CA LYS A 30 3.30 9.56 -3.11
C LYS A 30 1.88 9.71 -3.68
N GLU A 31 1.61 9.16 -4.86
CA GLU A 31 0.28 9.25 -5.49
C GLU A 31 -0.61 8.05 -5.11
N PHE A 32 -0.02 6.87 -4.96
CA PHE A 32 -0.75 5.65 -4.66
C PHE A 32 -0.51 5.20 -3.22
N ARG A 33 -1.55 5.33 -2.40
CA ARG A 33 -1.57 4.92 -1.00
C ARG A 33 -2.88 4.22 -0.66
N THR A 34 -2.77 3.14 0.10
CA THR A 34 -3.96 2.48 0.65
C THR A 34 -4.50 3.15 1.91
N ARG A 35 -5.79 2.97 2.13
CA ARG A 35 -6.49 3.24 3.38
C ARG A 35 -5.81 2.46 4.51
N MET A 36 -5.77 3.12 5.65
CA MET A 36 -5.21 2.56 6.86
C MET A 36 -6.17 1.51 7.46
N VAL A 37 -5.68 0.29 7.63
CA VAL A 37 -6.38 -0.78 8.34
C VAL A 37 -5.94 -0.73 9.80
N MET A 38 -6.85 -0.35 10.69
CA MET A 38 -6.55 -0.20 12.12
C MET A 38 -6.59 -1.53 12.86
N ASN A 39 -5.75 -1.65 13.90
CA ASN A 39 -5.80 -2.70 14.93
C ASN A 39 -5.65 -4.14 14.39
N ASN A 40 -5.07 -4.31 13.19
CA ASN A 40 -4.84 -5.61 12.55
C ASN A 40 -3.43 -5.67 11.95
N GLY A 41 -2.48 -6.21 12.73
CA GLY A 41 -1.10 -6.45 12.30
C GLY A 41 -0.84 -7.87 11.79
N LEU A 42 -1.78 -8.80 11.99
CA LEU A 42 -1.61 -10.22 11.63
C LEU A 42 -2.00 -10.48 10.17
N ASN A 43 -3.15 -9.95 9.73
CA ASN A 43 -3.69 -10.19 8.40
C ASN A 43 -4.56 -9.02 7.89
N PRO A 44 -3.99 -7.81 7.73
CA PRO A 44 -4.74 -6.68 7.21
C PRO A 44 -5.20 -6.92 5.76
N TYR A 45 -6.46 -6.61 5.50
CA TYR A 45 -7.08 -6.68 4.17
C TYR A 45 -7.32 -5.26 3.67
N TYR A 46 -6.67 -4.89 2.57
CA TYR A 46 -6.72 -3.54 2.01
C TYR A 46 -7.79 -3.43 0.91
N ASN A 47 -7.85 -4.42 0.01
CA ASN A 47 -8.84 -4.58 -1.05
C ASN A 47 -9.31 -3.30 -1.74
N GLU A 48 -8.33 -2.52 -2.19
CA GLU A 48 -8.58 -1.30 -2.95
C GLU A 48 -8.48 -1.52 -4.44
N GLU A 49 -9.04 -0.56 -5.18
CA GLU A 49 -8.90 -0.50 -6.63
C GLU A 49 -7.43 -0.61 -7.06
N PRO A 50 -7.16 -1.25 -8.21
CA PRO A 50 -5.80 -1.39 -8.71
C PRO A 50 -5.21 0.00 -9.01
N PHE A 51 -3.98 0.22 -8.55
CA PHE A 51 -3.22 1.41 -8.89
C PHE A 51 -2.83 1.34 -10.37
N VAL A 52 -3.31 2.31 -11.15
CA VAL A 52 -3.05 2.39 -12.59
C VAL A 52 -1.97 3.44 -12.85
N PHE A 53 -0.78 2.99 -13.21
CA PHE A 53 0.30 3.85 -13.68
C PHE A 53 0.07 4.18 -15.15
N ARG A 54 -0.16 5.45 -15.48
CA ARG A 54 -0.24 5.90 -16.87
C ARG A 54 1.18 5.94 -17.45
N LYS A 55 1.32 5.38 -18.65
CA LYS A 55 2.57 5.36 -19.42
C LYS A 55 2.71 6.62 -20.27
#